data_AF-M5G7B8-F1
#
_entry.id   AF-M5G7B8-F1
#
_cell.length_a   1.000
_cell.length_b   1.000
_cell.length_c   1.000
_cell.angle_alpha   90.00
_cell.angle_beta   90.00
_cell.angle_gamma   90.00
#
_symmetry.space_group_name_H-M   'P 1'
#
loop_
_entity.id
_entity.type
_entity.pdbx_description
1 polymer ?
#
loop_
_entity_poly.entity_id
_entity_poly.type
_entity_poly.pdbx_seq_one_letter_code
_entity_poly.pdbx_strand_id
1 'polypeptide(L)'
;MQSKYGVQPGNFYNFNETCFAMGMIRVTTVVISSEWTARPKAIQPGNWEWATAICYIAADGYVLPSFLCMLGQHHLATWYVDNNILEDWVVKPTNKGWMDNTTGLE
;
A
#
# COMPACT_ATOMS: atom_id res chain seq x y z
N MET A 1 -13.87 20.47 -23.07
CA MET A 1 -14.36 20.06 -21.74
C MET A 1 -14.23 21.18 -20.72
N GLN A 2 -13.03 21.72 -20.50
CA GLN A 2 -12.80 22.82 -19.54
C GLN A 2 -13.62 24.09 -19.85
N SER A 3 -13.63 24.59 -21.09
CA SER A 3 -14.40 25.81 -21.43
C SER A 3 -15.91 25.59 -21.61
N LYS A 4 -16.35 24.35 -21.90
CA LYS A 4 -17.76 24.02 -22.13
C LYS A 4 -18.53 23.76 -20.83
N TYR A 5 -17.83 23.26 -19.80
CA TYR A 5 -18.44 22.84 -18.53
C TYR A 5 -17.76 23.44 -17.30
N GLY A 6 -16.77 24.31 -17.46
CA GLY A 6 -16.07 24.98 -16.34
C GLY A 6 -15.17 24.07 -15.50
N VAL A 7 -14.94 22.82 -15.91
CA VAL A 7 -14.15 21.83 -15.15
C VAL A 7 -12.69 22.28 -15.05
N GLN A 8 -12.20 22.45 -13.82
CA GLN A 8 -10.83 22.89 -13.53
C GLN A 8 -9.87 21.69 -13.48
N PRO A 9 -8.55 21.90 -13.66
CA PRO A 9 -7.54 20.85 -13.48
C PRO A 9 -7.68 20.09 -12.16
N GLY A 10 -7.97 20.77 -11.05
CA GLY A 10 -8.22 20.16 -9.74
C GLY A 10 -9.50 19.32 -9.64
N ASN A 11 -10.32 19.25 -10.69
CA ASN A 11 -11.46 18.34 -10.77
C ASN A 11 -11.18 17.09 -11.60
N PHE A 12 -10.00 16.98 -12.22
CA PHE A 12 -9.57 15.77 -12.92
C PHE A 12 -8.67 14.96 -12.01
N TYR A 13 -9.10 13.77 -11.62
CA TYR A 13 -8.34 12.88 -10.76
C TYR A 13 -7.99 11.60 -11.50
N ASN A 14 -6.74 11.17 -11.35
CA ASN A 14 -6.31 9.83 -11.71
C ASN A 14 -6.28 8.95 -10.47
N PHE A 15 -6.75 7.72 -10.64
CA PHE A 15 -6.88 6.72 -9.59
C PHE A 15 -6.08 5.49 -10.01
N ASN A 16 -5.30 4.93 -9.10
CA ASN A 16 -4.64 3.65 -9.35
C ASN A 16 -4.44 2.86 -8.05
N GLU A 17 -4.32 1.55 -8.20
CA GLU A 17 -4.01 0.62 -7.11
C GLU A 17 -2.53 0.25 -7.13
N THR A 18 -1.94 0.12 -5.95
CA THR A 18 -0.59 -0.40 -5.76
C THR A 18 -0.59 -1.43 -4.64
N CYS A 19 -0.19 -2.65 -4.95
CA CYS A 19 -0.08 -3.74 -3.99
C CYS A 19 1.36 -3.87 -3.48
N PHE A 20 1.51 -3.96 -2.16
CA PHE A 20 2.76 -4.19 -1.45
C PHE A 20 2.76 -5.60 -0.88
N ALA A 21 3.80 -6.36 -1.20
CA ALA A 21 4.02 -7.67 -0.62
C ALA A 21 4.80 -7.54 0.69
N MET A 22 4.22 -8.04 1.78
CA MET A 22 4.83 -8.13 3.10
C MET A 22 5.34 -9.54 3.35
N GLY A 23 6.47 -9.65 4.06
CA GLY A 23 7.12 -10.94 4.32
C GLY A 23 7.92 -11.50 3.12
N MET A 24 8.03 -10.76 2.02
CA MET A 24 8.89 -11.15 0.91
C MET A 24 10.38 -10.91 1.22
N ILE A 25 11.18 -11.97 1.11
CA ILE A 25 12.65 -11.84 1.19
C ILE A 25 13.14 -11.23 -0.11
N ARG A 26 13.82 -10.08 -0.03
CA ARG A 26 14.60 -9.54 -1.13
C ARG A 26 15.97 -10.19 -1.16
N VAL A 27 16.42 -10.58 -2.35
CA VAL A 27 17.80 -11.01 -2.56
C VAL A 27 18.72 -9.83 -2.23
N THR A 28 19.69 -10.06 -1.37
CA THR A 28 20.70 -9.07 -1.00
C THR A 28 22.09 -9.70 -1.13
N THR A 29 23.06 -8.89 -1.55
CA THR A 29 24.46 -9.31 -1.62
C THR A 29 25.11 -9.04 -0.29
N VAL A 30 25.71 -10.07 0.32
CA VAL A 30 26.47 -9.97 1.56
C VAL A 30 27.91 -10.37 1.31
N VAL A 31 28.86 -9.63 1.89
CA VAL A 31 30.28 -10.03 1.91
C VAL A 31 30.49 -10.94 3.11
N ILE A 32 30.93 -12.17 2.86
CA ILE A 32 31.19 -13.20 3.87
C ILE A 32 32.67 -13.58 3.89
N SER A 33 33.15 -14.12 5.01
CA SER A 33 34.51 -14.68 5.12
C SER A 33 34.69 -15.81 4.10
N SER A 34 35.90 -15.94 3.54
CA SER A 34 36.26 -17.04 2.63
C SER A 34 36.13 -18.43 3.25
N GLU A 35 36.11 -18.53 4.58
CA GLU A 35 35.98 -19.80 5.32
C GLU A 35 34.53 -20.26 5.47
N TRP A 36 33.54 -19.39 5.18
CA TRP A 36 32.13 -19.73 5.34
C TRP A 36 31.61 -20.60 4.19
N THR A 37 31.25 -21.85 4.51
CA THR A 37 30.82 -22.88 3.54
C THR A 37 29.32 -23.15 3.53
N ALA A 38 28.54 -22.48 4.40
CA ALA A 38 27.10 -22.71 4.46
C ALA A 38 26.39 -22.11 3.23
N ARG A 39 25.23 -22.65 2.86
CA ARG A 39 24.42 -22.10 1.77
C ARG A 39 23.42 -21.11 2.36
N PRO A 40 23.30 -19.88 1.82
CA PRO A 40 22.26 -18.96 2.26
C PRO A 40 20.87 -19.59 2.04
N LYS A 41 19.97 -19.42 3.01
CA LYS A 41 18.58 -19.87 2.88
C LYS A 41 17.91 -19.06 1.77
N ALA A 42 17.67 -19.71 0.64
CA ALA A 42 16.95 -19.12 -0.51
C ALA A 42 15.43 -19.34 -0.46
N ILE A 43 14.94 -20.13 0.52
CA ILE A 43 13.53 -20.50 0.60
C ILE A 43 12.78 -19.40 1.35
N GLN A 44 11.82 -18.78 0.66
CA GLN A 44 10.90 -17.84 1.28
C GLN A 44 9.93 -18.57 2.22
N PRO A 45 9.73 -18.07 3.45
CA PRO A 45 8.60 -18.46 4.29
C PRO A 45 7.28 -18.23 3.55
N GLY A 46 6.34 -19.18 3.64
CA GLY A 46 5.07 -19.14 2.88
C GLY A 46 4.00 -18.19 3.43
N ASN A 47 4.31 -17.41 4.47
CA ASN A 47 3.40 -16.42 5.05
C ASN A 47 3.63 -15.05 4.42
N TRP A 48 3.16 -14.89 3.19
CA TRP A 48 3.10 -13.57 2.54
C TRP A 48 1.74 -12.94 2.75
N GLU A 49 1.76 -11.67 3.11
CA GLU A 49 0.57 -10.85 3.21
C GLU A 49 0.65 -9.75 2.15
N TRP A 50 -0.51 -9.29 1.70
CA TRP A 50 -0.63 -8.20 0.76
C TRP A 50 -1.29 -7.01 1.44
N ALA A 51 -0.74 -5.82 1.21
CA ALA A 51 -1.36 -4.55 1.53
C ALA A 51 -1.57 -3.78 0.24
N THR A 52 -2.77 -3.27 0.01
CA THR A 52 -3.12 -2.54 -1.20
C THR A 52 -3.38 -1.09 -0.85
N ALA A 53 -2.71 -0.16 -1.53
CA ALA A 53 -3.02 1.26 -1.47
C ALA A 53 -3.79 1.68 -2.72
N ILE A 54 -4.87 2.43 -2.53
CA ILE A 54 -5.48 3.20 -3.60
C ILE A 54 -4.98 4.62 -3.49
N CYS A 55 -4.32 5.06 -4.56
CA CYS A 55 -3.66 6.35 -4.65
C CYS A 55 -4.38 7.24 -5.65
N TYR A 56 -4.39 8.53 -5.35
CA TYR A 56 -5.16 9.53 -6.05
C TYR A 56 -4.29 10.75 -6.34
N ILE A 57 -4.33 11.26 -7.57
CA ILE A 57 -3.66 12.52 -7.92
C ILE A 57 -4.52 13.34 -8.87
N ALA A 58 -4.71 14.61 -8.52
CA ALA A 58 -5.38 15.58 -9.37
C ALA A 58 -4.46 16.07 -10.49
N ALA A 59 -5.01 16.56 -11.59
CA ALA A 59 -4.23 17.08 -12.71
C ALA A 59 -3.47 18.38 -12.39
N ASP A 60 -3.82 19.07 -11.29
CA ASP A 60 -3.06 20.19 -10.74
C ASP A 60 -1.94 19.76 -9.76
N GLY A 61 -1.79 18.45 -9.53
CA GLY A 61 -0.77 17.88 -8.65
C GLY A 61 -1.21 17.69 -7.20
N TYR A 62 -2.45 18.04 -6.84
CA TYR A 62 -2.95 17.77 -5.49
C TYR A 62 -3.13 16.26 -5.25
N VAL A 63 -2.57 15.76 -4.14
CA VAL A 63 -2.64 14.35 -3.75
C VAL A 63 -3.68 14.20 -2.64
N LEU A 64 -4.70 13.37 -2.87
CA LEU A 64 -5.67 13.03 -1.82
C LEU A 64 -5.09 11.95 -0.89
N PRO A 65 -5.56 11.90 0.37
CA PRO A 65 -5.23 10.80 1.27
C PRO A 65 -5.49 9.44 0.62
N SER A 66 -4.54 8.53 0.76
CA SER A 66 -4.64 7.20 0.17
C SER A 66 -5.52 6.28 1.03
N PHE A 67 -6.17 5.32 0.39
CA PHE A 67 -6.92 4.28 1.08
C PHE A 67 -6.08 3.01 1.17
N LEU A 68 -5.82 2.52 2.39
CA LEU A 68 -5.07 1.30 2.63
C LEU A 68 -6.01 0.15 2.99
N CYS A 69 -5.94 -0.93 2.21
CA CYS A 69 -6.65 -2.17 2.45
C CYS A 69 -5.65 -3.28 2.77
N MET A 70 -5.83 -3.98 3.89
CA MET A 70 -4.98 -5.11 4.27
C MET A 70 -5.82 -6.33 4.60
N LEU A 71 -5.27 -7.53 4.34
CA LEU A 71 -5.88 -8.76 4.81
C LEU A 71 -5.81 -8.81 6.33
N GLY A 72 -6.96 -8.90 7.01
CA GLY A 72 -7.01 -8.98 8.46
C GLY A 72 -8.41 -8.79 9.01
N GLN A 73 -8.59 -9.18 10.28
CA GLN A 73 -9.85 -8.97 11.01
C GLN A 73 -9.79 -7.75 11.91
N HIS A 74 -8.63 -7.52 12.52
CA HIS A 74 -8.39 -6.41 13.43
C HIS A 74 -7.00 -5.83 13.16
N HIS A 75 -6.89 -4.52 13.33
CA HIS A 75 -5.63 -3.79 13.38
C HIS A 75 -5.49 -3.11 14.74
N LEU A 76 -4.25 -2.92 15.19
CA LEU A 76 -3.97 -2.19 16.41
C LEU A 76 -3.69 -0.73 16.05
N ALA A 77 -4.43 0.21 16.63
CA ALA A 77 -4.26 1.64 16.36
C ALA A 77 -2.82 2.14 16.62
N THR A 78 -2.10 1.49 17.54
CA THR A 78 -0.69 1.77 17.86
C THR A 78 0.25 1.58 16.67
N TRP A 79 -0.11 0.76 15.67
CA TRP A 79 0.69 0.60 14.46
C TRP A 79 0.80 1.90 13.65
N TYR A 80 -0.14 2.82 13.81
CA TYR A 80 -0.23 4.03 12.98
C TYR A 80 0.16 5.29 13.75
N VAL A 81 -0.23 5.36 15.02
CA VAL A 81 0.06 6.52 15.91
C VAL A 81 1.57 6.71 16.09
N ASP A 82 2.32 5.62 16.25
CA ASP A 82 3.76 5.69 16.54
C ASP A 82 4.63 5.77 15.26
N ASN A 83 4.04 5.56 14.08
CA ASN A 83 4.77 5.44 12.79
C ASN A 83 4.49 6.59 11.81
N ASN A 84 3.85 7.68 12.25
CA ASN A 84 3.56 8.86 11.41
C ASN A 84 2.83 8.53 10.10
N ILE A 85 1.84 7.63 10.14
CA ILE A 85 0.91 7.56 9.00
C ILE A 85 0.17 8.89 8.93
N LEU A 86 0.12 9.50 7.74
CA LEU A 86 -0.56 10.78 7.51
C LEU A 86 -1.98 10.70 8.08
N GLU A 87 -2.33 11.65 8.94
CA GLU A 87 -3.50 11.64 9.85
C GLU A 87 -4.83 11.43 9.13
N ASP A 88 -4.88 11.69 7.82
CA ASP A 88 -6.09 11.64 7.00
C ASP A 88 -6.24 10.33 6.18
N TRP A 89 -5.28 9.41 6.24
CA TRP A 89 -5.34 8.17 5.46
C TRP A 89 -6.33 7.17 6.07
N VAL A 90 -7.16 6.57 5.23
CA VAL A 90 -8.12 5.55 5.66
C VAL A 90 -7.44 4.19 5.65
N VAL A 91 -7.48 3.46 6.76
CA VAL A 91 -6.96 2.09 6.84
C VAL A 91 -8.08 1.13 7.18
N LYS A 92 -8.35 0.18 6.29
CA LYS A 92 -9.42 -0.80 6.43
C LYS A 92 -8.88 -2.25 6.39
N PRO A 93 -9.07 -3.04 7.45
CA PRO A 93 -8.86 -4.48 7.38
C PRO A 93 -10.03 -5.12 6.62
N THR A 94 -9.72 -6.03 5.69
CA THR A 94 -10.71 -6.82 4.96
C THR A 94 -10.41 -8.31 5.09
N ASN A 95 -11.45 -9.15 5.06
CA ASN A 95 -11.28 -10.60 5.12
C ASN A 95 -10.64 -11.21 3.86
N LYS A 96 -10.54 -10.43 2.77
CA LYS A 96 -10.02 -10.90 1.47
C LYS A 96 -8.71 -10.22 1.06
N GLY A 97 -8.34 -9.10 1.69
CA GLY A 97 -7.15 -8.33 1.32
C GLY A 97 -7.33 -7.50 0.04
N TRP A 98 -8.57 -7.30 -0.41
CA TRP A 98 -8.90 -6.43 -1.53
C TRP A 98 -10.23 -5.72 -1.28
N MET A 99 -10.46 -4.60 -1.98
CA MET A 99 -11.70 -3.83 -1.89
C MET A 99 -12.80 -4.39 -2.80
N ASP A 100 -14.04 -4.19 -2.38
CA ASP A 100 -15.22 -4.40 -3.20
C ASP A 100 -16.09 -3.13 -3.20
N ASN A 101 -17.18 -3.15 -3.97
CA ASN A 101 -18.10 -2.00 -4.07
C ASN A 101 -18.70 -1.59 -2.71
N THR A 102 -18.73 -2.48 -1.72
CA THR A 102 -19.24 -2.13 -0.39
C THR A 102 -18.18 -1.43 0.45
N THR A 103 -16.92 -1.84 0.30
CA THR A 103 -15.79 -1.27 1.05
C THR A 103 -15.37 0.10 0.50
N GLY A 104 -15.51 0.34 -0.81
CA GLY A 104 -15.12 1.61 -1.44
C GLY A 104 -16.07 2.79 -1.20
N LEU A 105 -17.17 2.60 -0.47
CA LEU A 105 -18.15 3.64 -0.12
C LEU A 105 -17.98 4.16 1.32
N GLU A 106 -17.12 3.53 2.11
CA GLU A 106 -16.81 3.91 3.50
C GLU A 106 -15.59 4.84 3.55
#